data_AF-A0A7Y5QYX3-F1
#
_entry.id   AF-A0A7Y5QYX3-F1
#
_cell.length_a   1.000
_cell.length_b   1.000
_cell.length_c   1.000
_cell.angle_alpha   90.00
_cell.angle_beta   90.00
_cell.angle_gamma   90.00
#
_symmetry.space_group_name_H-M   'P 1'
#
loop_
_entity.id
_entity.type
_entity.pdbx_description
1 polymer ?
#
loop_
_entity_poly.entity_id
_entity_poly.type
_entity_poly.pdbx_seq_one_letter_code
_entity_poly.pdbx_strand_id
1 'polypeptide(L)'
;MRRSLFTPALAAALAVCVATALSAQAPKITPKGDPSVRNDTIYSLAVKAEDHPEEGFVYLLDDGVIRYESDGRGSSTYRQVVQILNEDDVESWSERSFSYAPEREKLTVNWIRVVKPNGEVVAAKPTIEQKSDVPAATSSPVYEQRKVLRYSLSGVAPGTLVDYSVTRERLKPYLPGDFYDSWSVTTGRTTRRSRFIVDVPASMTPK
;
A
#
# COMPACT_ATOMS: atom_id res chain seq x y z
N MET A 1 7.77 54.57 61.52
CA MET A 1 6.43 54.08 61.90
C MET A 1 5.54 53.98 60.67
N ARG A 2 5.26 52.76 60.21
CA ARG A 2 3.95 52.20 59.77
C ARG A 2 4.19 51.12 58.71
N ARG A 3 3.77 49.91 59.07
CA ARG A 3 3.68 48.70 58.26
C ARG A 3 2.44 48.79 57.36
N SER A 4 2.51 48.22 56.16
CA SER A 4 1.38 47.48 55.58
C SER A 4 1.85 46.54 54.47
N LEU A 5 1.63 45.25 54.70
CA LEU A 5 1.76 44.11 53.78
C LEU A 5 0.73 44.20 52.64
N PHE A 6 1.02 43.66 51.45
CA PHE A 6 0.03 42.94 50.62
C PHE A 6 0.72 41.99 49.61
N THR A 7 0.60 40.70 49.93
CA THR A 7 0.51 39.45 49.15
C THR A 7 0.98 39.38 47.67
N PRO A 8 1.76 38.36 47.29
CA PRO A 8 2.00 38.03 45.88
C PRO A 8 0.85 37.18 45.32
N ALA A 9 0.24 37.62 44.23
CA ALA A 9 -0.73 36.82 43.48
C ALA A 9 0.02 35.79 42.62
N LEU A 10 -0.16 34.51 42.97
CA LEU A 10 0.33 33.35 42.24
C LEU A 10 -0.47 33.23 40.92
N ALA A 11 0.09 33.67 39.80
CA ALA A 11 -0.50 33.45 38.48
C ALA A 11 -0.23 32.00 38.05
N ALA A 12 -1.21 31.12 38.28
CA ALA A 12 -1.23 29.79 37.69
C ALA A 12 -1.42 29.91 36.17
N ALA A 13 -0.32 29.76 35.41
CA ALA A 13 -0.39 29.64 33.97
C ALA A 13 -1.00 28.27 33.63
N LEU A 14 -2.28 28.27 33.28
CA LEU A 14 -2.93 27.15 32.59
C LEU A 14 -2.20 26.96 31.25
N ALA A 15 -1.34 25.96 31.17
CA ALA A 15 -0.83 25.45 29.90
C ALA A 15 -2.01 24.81 29.17
N VAL A 16 -2.70 25.59 28.35
CA VAL A 16 -3.69 25.08 27.40
C VAL A 16 -2.90 24.24 26.38
N CYS A 17 -2.90 22.92 26.56
CA CYS A 17 -2.54 21.98 25.52
C CYS A 17 -3.55 22.13 24.38
N VAL A 18 -3.28 23.06 23.47
CA VAL A 18 -3.94 23.06 22.16
C VAL A 18 -3.38 21.87 21.40
N ALA A 19 -3.92 20.68 21.66
CA ALA A 19 -3.84 19.59 20.73
C ALA A 19 -4.63 20.05 19.50
N THR A 20 -3.95 20.70 18.55
CA THR A 20 -4.49 20.88 17.21
C THR A 20 -4.84 19.48 16.72
N ALA A 21 -6.13 19.17 16.65
CA ALA A 21 -6.63 18.09 15.84
C ALA A 21 -6.24 18.44 14.40
N LEU A 22 -5.01 18.09 13.99
CA LEU A 22 -4.74 17.92 12.58
C LEU A 22 -5.77 16.89 12.13
N SER A 23 -6.68 17.30 11.25
CA SER A 23 -7.46 16.36 10.44
C SER A 23 -6.47 15.30 9.98
N ALA A 24 -6.69 14.06 10.41
CA ALA A 24 -5.80 12.95 10.11
C ALA A 24 -5.93 12.65 8.61
N GLN A 25 -5.25 13.44 7.79
CA GLN A 25 -5.20 13.28 6.35
C GLN A 25 -4.33 12.07 6.04
N ALA A 26 -4.73 11.26 5.06
CA ALA A 26 -3.91 10.13 4.64
C ALA A 26 -2.49 10.58 4.25
N PRO A 27 -1.49 9.72 4.44
CA PRO A 27 -0.14 10.03 4.05
C PRO A 27 -0.07 10.35 2.56
N LYS A 28 0.70 11.38 2.20
CA LYS A 28 0.98 11.69 0.80
C LYS A 28 1.92 10.62 0.24
N ILE A 29 1.38 9.74 -0.60
CA ILE A 29 2.17 8.73 -1.31
C ILE A 29 3.11 9.44 -2.29
N THR A 30 4.39 9.07 -2.22
CA THR A 30 5.43 9.58 -3.12
C THR A 30 5.90 8.48 -4.08
N PRO A 31 6.69 8.80 -5.11
CA PRO A 31 7.34 7.77 -5.93
C PRO A 31 8.23 6.79 -5.14
N LYS A 32 8.69 7.18 -3.93
CA LYS A 32 9.45 6.33 -3.01
C LYS A 32 8.56 5.55 -2.02
N GLY A 33 7.24 5.69 -2.13
CA GLY A 33 6.25 5.04 -1.27
C GLY A 33 5.63 5.97 -0.23
N ASP A 34 4.92 5.33 0.70
CA ASP A 34 4.37 5.97 1.88
C ASP A 34 5.49 6.25 2.91
N PRO A 35 5.75 7.53 3.26
CA PRO A 35 6.79 7.88 4.24
C PRO A 35 6.49 7.36 5.67
N SER A 36 5.25 7.00 5.98
CA SER A 36 4.86 6.44 7.28
C SER A 36 5.14 4.93 7.41
N VAL A 37 5.58 4.26 6.34
CA VAL A 37 5.96 2.84 6.35
C VAL A 37 7.45 2.69 6.07
N ARG A 38 8.20 2.37 7.12
CA ARG A 38 9.64 2.17 7.02
C ARG A 38 9.99 0.73 6.65
N ASN A 39 10.84 0.56 5.65
CA ASN A 39 11.23 -0.75 5.13
C ASN A 39 11.85 -1.66 6.18
N ASP A 40 12.76 -1.13 7.01
CA ASP A 40 13.45 -1.88 8.06
C ASP A 40 12.47 -2.50 9.06
N THR A 41 11.46 -1.74 9.49
CA THR A 41 10.42 -2.22 10.41
C THR A 41 9.51 -3.29 9.81
N ILE A 42 9.38 -3.32 8.48
CA ILE A 42 8.58 -4.32 7.77
C ILE A 42 9.41 -5.56 7.51
N TYR A 43 10.65 -5.41 7.04
CA TYR A 43 11.52 -6.54 6.73
C TYR A 43 11.90 -7.32 7.99
N SER A 44 11.99 -6.65 9.15
CA SER A 44 12.20 -7.31 10.44
C SER A 44 11.02 -8.19 10.89
N LEU A 45 9.86 -8.13 10.22
CA LEU A 45 8.73 -9.02 10.49
C LEU A 45 8.91 -10.40 9.84
N ALA A 46 9.99 -10.61 9.09
CA ALA A 46 10.32 -11.89 8.47
C ALA A 46 10.23 -13.04 9.48
N VAL A 47 9.73 -14.18 9.00
CA VAL A 47 9.47 -15.37 9.80
C VAL A 47 10.49 -16.45 9.50
N LYS A 48 10.56 -17.43 10.39
CA LYS A 48 11.28 -18.67 10.15
C LYS A 48 10.40 -19.62 9.35
N ALA A 49 10.94 -20.26 8.32
CA ALA A 49 10.16 -21.17 7.49
C ALA A 49 9.66 -22.39 8.28
N GLU A 50 10.41 -22.82 9.30
CA GLU A 50 10.08 -23.96 10.14
C GLU A 50 8.83 -23.73 11.02
N ASP A 51 8.50 -22.47 11.29
CA ASP A 51 7.30 -22.08 12.04
C ASP A 51 6.05 -22.01 11.14
N HIS A 52 6.22 -22.16 9.82
CA HIS A 52 5.17 -22.04 8.80
C HIS A 52 5.30 -23.14 7.71
N PRO A 53 5.35 -24.43 8.06
CA PRO A 53 5.66 -25.51 7.12
C PRO A 53 4.62 -25.70 6.00
N GLU A 54 3.40 -25.21 6.19
CA GLU A 54 2.29 -25.30 5.23
C GLU A 54 2.20 -24.11 4.26
N GLU A 55 2.99 -23.06 4.47
CA GLU A 55 2.94 -21.83 3.67
C GLU A 55 4.18 -21.69 2.78
N GLY A 56 3.99 -21.57 1.46
CA GLY A 56 5.11 -21.27 0.55
C GLY A 56 5.56 -19.81 0.56
N PHE A 57 4.73 -18.91 1.09
CA PHE A 57 5.08 -17.51 1.36
C PHE A 57 4.17 -16.90 2.40
N VAL A 58 4.64 -15.80 3.02
CA VAL A 58 3.88 -14.98 3.97
C VAL A 58 3.91 -13.51 3.59
N TYR A 59 2.88 -12.76 3.97
CA TYR A 59 2.85 -11.31 3.82
C TYR A 59 3.46 -10.64 5.06
N LEU A 60 4.57 -9.94 4.89
CA LEU A 60 5.11 -9.07 5.94
C LEU A 60 4.35 -7.75 6.00
N LEU A 61 3.91 -7.27 4.84
CA LEU A 61 3.06 -6.09 4.69
C LEU A 61 2.01 -6.33 3.62
N ASP A 62 0.79 -5.98 3.95
CA ASP A 62 -0.33 -5.77 3.04
C ASP A 62 -0.91 -4.38 3.31
N ASP A 63 -0.59 -3.43 2.43
CA ASP A 63 -0.88 -2.01 2.66
C ASP A 63 -1.70 -1.42 1.52
N GLY A 64 -2.84 -0.84 1.86
CA GLY A 64 -3.73 -0.14 0.94
C GLY A 64 -4.00 1.29 1.41
N VAL A 65 -3.66 2.28 0.58
CA VAL A 65 -3.99 3.69 0.81
C VAL A 65 -4.86 4.17 -0.33
N ILE A 66 -6.12 4.46 -0.03
CA ILE A 66 -7.13 4.89 -1.00
C ILE A 66 -7.50 6.33 -0.70
N ARG A 67 -7.53 7.14 -1.75
CA ARG A 67 -7.98 8.53 -1.73
C ARG A 67 -9.08 8.72 -2.75
N TYR A 68 -10.18 9.33 -2.31
CA TYR A 68 -11.30 9.72 -3.13
C TYR A 68 -11.42 11.24 -3.24
N GLU A 69 -11.79 11.71 -4.42
CA GLU A 69 -12.23 13.07 -4.68
C GLU A 69 -13.77 13.11 -4.78
N SER A 70 -14.38 14.28 -4.58
CA SER A 70 -15.84 14.42 -4.55
C SER A 70 -16.54 14.07 -5.88
N ASP A 71 -15.81 14.03 -6.98
CA ASP A 71 -16.31 13.69 -8.32
C ASP A 71 -16.13 12.21 -8.71
N GLY A 72 -15.69 11.37 -7.76
CA GLY A 72 -15.47 9.93 -7.98
C GLY A 72 -14.11 9.60 -8.60
N ARG A 73 -13.25 10.60 -8.88
CA ARG A 73 -11.83 10.36 -9.16
C ARG A 73 -11.09 10.02 -7.86
N GLY A 74 -9.85 9.58 -8.01
CA GLY A 74 -9.03 9.25 -6.85
C GLY A 74 -7.78 8.47 -7.19
N SER A 75 -7.13 7.94 -6.17
CA SER A 75 -5.97 7.08 -6.30
C SER A 75 -6.01 5.97 -5.25
N SER A 76 -5.67 4.74 -5.65
CA SER A 76 -5.35 3.67 -4.72
C SER A 76 -3.89 3.28 -4.89
N THR A 77 -3.14 3.28 -3.79
CA THR A 77 -1.78 2.75 -3.77
C THR A 77 -1.77 1.49 -2.92
N TYR A 78 -1.24 0.43 -3.51
CA TYR A 78 -1.00 -0.83 -2.82
C TYR A 78 0.48 -1.07 -2.71
N ARG A 79 0.91 -1.51 -1.53
CA ARG A 79 2.26 -2.00 -1.31
C ARG A 79 2.19 -3.35 -0.62
N GLN A 80 2.89 -4.33 -1.16
CA GLN A 80 3.06 -5.62 -0.51
C GLN A 80 4.53 -5.93 -0.34
N VAL A 81 4.85 -6.55 0.80
CA VAL A 81 6.16 -7.14 1.07
C VAL A 81 5.92 -8.59 1.41
N VAL A 82 6.41 -9.48 0.56
CA VAL A 82 6.12 -10.92 0.61
C VAL A 82 7.42 -11.68 0.80
N GLN A 83 7.47 -12.50 1.83
CA GLN A 83 8.60 -13.39 2.07
C GLN A 83 8.32 -14.75 1.45
N ILE A 84 9.24 -15.23 0.61
CA ILE A 84 9.19 -16.58 0.05
C ILE A 84 9.79 -17.55 1.07
N LEU A 85 9.08 -18.63 1.38
CA LEU A 85 9.48 -19.62 2.39
C LEU A 85 9.99 -20.92 1.78
N ASN A 86 9.47 -21.33 0.63
CA ASN A 86 9.89 -22.55 -0.05
C ASN A 86 9.92 -22.38 -1.58
N GLU A 87 10.41 -23.41 -2.27
CA GLU A 87 10.63 -23.39 -3.72
C GLU A 87 9.32 -23.39 -4.55
N ASP A 88 8.24 -23.95 -4.00
CA ASP A 88 6.97 -24.14 -4.73
C ASP A 88 6.35 -22.81 -5.18
N ASP A 89 6.59 -21.73 -4.43
CA ASP A 89 6.06 -20.40 -4.70
C ASP A 89 7.08 -19.47 -5.39
N VAL A 90 8.30 -19.95 -5.71
CA VAL A 90 9.32 -19.12 -6.39
C VAL A 90 8.87 -18.73 -7.80
N GLU A 91 8.38 -19.66 -8.60
CA GLU A 91 7.95 -19.39 -9.98
C GLU A 91 6.78 -18.40 -9.99
N SER A 92 5.77 -18.64 -9.14
CA SER A 92 4.56 -17.81 -9.07
C SER A 92 4.88 -16.36 -8.68
N TRP A 93 5.85 -16.16 -7.79
CA TRP A 93 6.30 -14.84 -7.35
C TRP A 93 7.38 -14.20 -8.23
N SER A 94 8.03 -14.98 -9.10
CA SER A 94 8.96 -14.45 -10.10
C SER A 94 8.26 -13.66 -11.21
N GLU A 95 6.95 -13.86 -11.40
CA GLU A 95 6.17 -13.18 -12.42
C GLU A 95 5.06 -12.33 -11.82
N ARG A 96 5.08 -11.00 -11.99
CA ARG A 96 4.03 -10.08 -11.53
C ARG A 96 3.28 -9.46 -12.69
N SER A 97 1.95 -9.43 -12.58
CA SER A 97 1.07 -8.88 -13.60
C SER A 97 0.05 -7.93 -13.00
N PHE A 98 -0.14 -6.77 -13.62
CA PHE A 98 -1.10 -5.77 -13.18
C PHE A 98 -1.96 -5.28 -14.35
N SER A 99 -3.28 -5.45 -14.22
CA SER A 99 -4.24 -5.15 -15.29
C SER A 99 -5.02 -3.87 -15.01
N TYR A 100 -5.15 -2.98 -16.01
CA TYR A 100 -5.87 -1.70 -15.88
C TYR A 100 -6.65 -1.35 -17.15
N ALA A 101 -7.65 -0.49 -17.02
CA ALA A 101 -8.47 0.03 -18.12
C ALA A 101 -7.97 1.44 -18.53
N PRO A 102 -7.12 1.58 -19.57
CA PRO A 102 -6.48 2.85 -19.92
C PRO A 102 -7.44 4.01 -20.22
N GLU A 103 -8.69 3.75 -20.62
CA GLU A 103 -9.68 4.81 -20.84
C GLU A 103 -10.11 5.53 -19.54
N ARG A 104 -9.91 4.90 -18.38
CA ARG A 104 -10.44 5.36 -17.09
C ARG A 104 -9.43 5.32 -15.96
N GLU A 105 -8.36 4.56 -16.13
CA GLU A 105 -7.34 4.31 -15.12
C GLU A 105 -5.97 4.64 -15.70
N LYS A 106 -5.12 5.23 -14.87
CA LYS A 106 -3.68 5.23 -15.08
C LYS A 106 -3.05 4.34 -14.03
N LEU A 107 -2.28 3.36 -14.47
CA LEU A 107 -1.57 2.44 -13.60
C LEU A 107 -0.07 2.78 -13.62
N THR A 108 0.50 2.96 -12.44
CA THR A 108 1.93 3.21 -12.23
C THR A 108 2.47 2.12 -11.33
N VAL A 109 3.46 1.35 -11.81
CA VAL A 109 4.26 0.50 -10.93
C VAL A 109 5.39 1.35 -10.38
N ASN A 110 5.30 1.69 -9.09
CA ASN A 110 6.24 2.60 -8.44
C ASN A 110 7.62 1.93 -8.30
N TRP A 111 7.62 0.67 -7.86
CA TRP A 111 8.78 -0.23 -7.88
C TRP A 111 8.35 -1.68 -7.78
N ILE A 112 9.22 -2.58 -8.24
CA ILE A 112 9.23 -4.00 -7.89
C ILE A 112 10.69 -4.38 -7.69
N ARG A 113 11.02 -4.97 -6.55
CA ARG A 113 12.39 -5.38 -6.21
C ARG A 113 12.40 -6.67 -5.41
N VAL A 114 13.53 -7.34 -5.44
CA VAL A 114 13.83 -8.48 -4.57
C VAL A 114 14.92 -8.08 -3.59
N VAL A 115 14.67 -8.28 -2.30
CA VAL A 115 15.58 -7.91 -1.22
C VAL A 115 15.70 -9.06 -0.22
N LYS A 116 16.74 -9.06 0.61
CA LYS A 116 16.84 -9.94 1.77
C LYS A 116 16.15 -9.30 3.00
N PRO A 117 15.79 -10.07 4.03
CA PRO A 117 15.23 -9.54 5.28
C PRO A 117 16.10 -8.49 5.99
N ASN A 118 17.42 -8.53 5.79
CA ASN A 118 18.35 -7.52 6.30
C ASN A 118 18.35 -6.20 5.48
N GLY A 119 17.57 -6.11 4.41
CA GLY A 119 17.48 -4.95 3.52
C GLY A 119 18.49 -4.93 2.37
N GLU A 120 19.37 -5.92 2.24
CA GLU A 120 20.27 -6.06 1.09
C GLU A 120 19.44 -6.25 -0.19
N VAL A 121 19.75 -5.47 -1.23
CA VAL A 121 19.04 -5.54 -2.51
C VAL A 121 19.63 -6.66 -3.37
N VAL A 122 18.82 -7.69 -3.65
CA VAL A 122 19.18 -8.80 -4.55
C VAL A 122 18.95 -8.39 -6.00
N ALA A 123 17.79 -7.79 -6.29
CA ALA A 123 17.45 -7.24 -7.60
C ALA A 123 16.69 -5.93 -7.42
N ALA A 124 17.25 -4.83 -7.92
CA ALA A 124 16.68 -3.49 -7.75
C ALA A 124 15.50 -3.20 -8.70
N LYS A 125 15.35 -3.99 -9.77
CA LYS A 125 14.32 -3.85 -10.80
C LYS A 125 14.03 -5.20 -11.47
N PRO A 126 12.86 -5.34 -12.13
CA PRO A 126 12.55 -6.49 -12.98
C PRO A 126 13.58 -6.69 -14.11
N THR A 127 13.78 -7.94 -14.52
CA THR A 127 14.61 -8.28 -15.69
C THR A 127 13.85 -8.06 -16.99
N ILE A 128 12.54 -8.25 -16.98
CA ILE A 128 11.64 -8.02 -18.11
C ILE A 128 10.49 -7.15 -17.64
N GLU A 129 10.12 -6.18 -18.47
CA GLU A 129 8.89 -5.40 -18.37
C GLU A 129 8.20 -5.42 -19.73
N GLN A 130 6.95 -5.90 -19.76
CA GLN A 130 6.16 -6.00 -20.96
C GLN A 130 4.78 -5.41 -20.74
N LYS A 131 4.30 -4.66 -21.74
CA LYS A 131 2.93 -4.16 -21.79
C LYS A 131 2.18 -4.86 -22.92
N SER A 132 1.08 -5.51 -22.60
CA SER A 132 0.23 -6.20 -23.58
C SER A 132 -1.24 -5.82 -23.43
N ASP A 133 -2.04 -6.13 -24.44
CA ASP A 133 -3.48 -6.23 -24.30
C ASP A 133 -3.86 -7.47 -23.49
N VAL A 134 -4.98 -7.40 -22.75
CA VAL A 134 -5.63 -8.61 -22.21
C VAL A 134 -6.30 -9.32 -23.40
N PRO A 135 -6.03 -10.61 -23.65
CA PRO A 135 -6.74 -11.36 -24.66
C PRO A 135 -8.26 -11.27 -24.41
N ALA A 136 -9.03 -10.86 -25.41
CA ALA A 136 -10.47 -10.77 -25.29
C ALA A 136 -11.03 -12.14 -24.90
N ALA A 137 -11.72 -12.20 -23.75
CA ALA A 137 -12.55 -13.36 -23.46
C ALA A 137 -13.71 -13.34 -24.47
N THR A 138 -13.79 -14.36 -25.34
CA THR A 138 -14.90 -14.55 -26.31
C THR A 138 -16.28 -14.44 -25.65
N SER A 139 -16.32 -14.68 -24.33
CA SER A 139 -17.31 -14.37 -23.31
C SER A 139 -18.08 -13.06 -23.35
N SER A 140 -17.35 -11.96 -23.43
CA SER A 140 -17.79 -10.68 -22.88
C SER A 140 -17.06 -9.49 -23.53
N PRO A 141 -17.48 -9.11 -24.74
CA PRO A 141 -16.89 -8.01 -25.51
C PRO A 141 -16.93 -6.65 -24.79
N VAL A 142 -17.78 -6.45 -23.78
CA VAL A 142 -17.85 -5.16 -23.05
C VAL A 142 -16.59 -4.88 -22.19
N TYR A 143 -15.72 -5.88 -21.96
CA TYR A 143 -14.44 -5.73 -21.23
C TYR A 143 -13.20 -5.54 -22.15
N GLU A 144 -13.43 -5.19 -23.41
CA GLU A 144 -12.48 -5.24 -24.55
C GLU A 144 -11.21 -4.39 -24.47
N GLN A 145 -11.05 -3.50 -23.48
CA GLN A 145 -9.93 -2.55 -23.47
C GLN A 145 -9.18 -2.54 -22.14
N ARG A 146 -8.63 -3.69 -21.75
CA ARG A 146 -7.69 -3.75 -20.62
C ARG A 146 -6.28 -3.96 -21.12
N LYS A 147 -5.33 -3.28 -20.50
CA LYS A 147 -3.90 -3.51 -20.67
C LYS A 147 -3.37 -4.27 -19.46
N VAL A 148 -2.35 -5.11 -19.67
CA VAL A 148 -1.58 -5.80 -18.63
C VAL A 148 -0.15 -5.32 -18.68
N LEU A 149 0.41 -4.96 -17.53
CA LEU A 149 1.84 -4.84 -17.32
C LEU A 149 2.34 -6.14 -16.71
N ARG A 150 3.33 -6.79 -17.33
CA ARG A 150 3.96 -8.03 -16.88
C ARG A 150 5.42 -7.78 -16.56
N TYR A 151 5.87 -8.35 -15.44
CA TYR A 151 7.20 -8.17 -14.91
C TYR A 151 7.80 -9.51 -14.50
N SER A 152 8.97 -9.83 -15.06
CA SER A 152 9.76 -10.99 -14.62
C SER A 152 10.85 -10.53 -13.66
N LEU A 153 11.02 -11.26 -12.56
CA LEU A 153 11.93 -10.94 -11.47
C LEU A 153 13.04 -11.99 -11.39
N SER A 154 14.28 -11.53 -11.25
CA SER A 154 15.40 -12.39 -10.89
C SER A 154 15.64 -12.37 -9.38
N GLY A 155 16.18 -13.46 -8.85
CA GLY A 155 16.64 -13.53 -7.45
C GLY A 155 15.53 -13.82 -6.44
N VAL A 156 14.30 -14.10 -6.90
CA VAL A 156 13.26 -14.70 -6.05
C VAL A 156 13.70 -16.11 -5.69
N ALA A 157 13.79 -16.38 -4.40
CA ALA A 157 14.22 -17.65 -3.81
C ALA A 157 13.72 -17.75 -2.36
N PRO A 158 13.69 -18.94 -1.75
CA PRO A 158 13.41 -19.06 -0.31
C PRO A 158 14.28 -18.13 0.54
N GLY A 159 13.66 -17.46 1.50
CA GLY A 159 14.30 -16.47 2.37
C GLY A 159 14.44 -15.07 1.78
N THR A 160 14.06 -14.84 0.51
CA THR A 160 14.01 -13.49 -0.09
C THR A 160 12.65 -12.83 0.09
N LEU A 161 12.62 -11.51 -0.09
CA LEU A 161 11.42 -10.69 -0.04
C LEU A 161 11.14 -10.07 -1.42
N VAL A 162 9.91 -10.23 -1.91
CA VAL A 162 9.38 -9.45 -3.02
C VAL A 162 8.67 -8.22 -2.46
N ASP A 163 9.22 -7.02 -2.70
CA ASP A 163 8.65 -5.74 -2.29
C ASP A 163 8.25 -4.94 -3.52
N TYR A 164 6.95 -4.67 -3.63
CA TYR A 164 6.42 -3.89 -4.74
C TYR A 164 5.40 -2.87 -4.27
N SER A 165 5.27 -1.81 -5.06
CA SER A 165 4.18 -0.85 -4.93
C SER A 165 3.60 -0.45 -6.27
N VAL A 166 2.28 -0.36 -6.31
CA VAL A 166 1.52 0.02 -7.49
C VAL A 166 0.50 1.07 -7.10
N THR A 167 0.44 2.15 -7.87
CA THR A 167 -0.57 3.20 -7.76
C THR A 167 -1.50 3.14 -8.97
N ARG A 168 -2.79 3.10 -8.70
CA ARG A 168 -3.86 3.22 -9.69
C ARG A 168 -4.58 4.53 -9.48
N GLU A 169 -4.53 5.39 -10.49
CA GLU A 169 -5.30 6.63 -10.53
C GLU A 169 -6.61 6.36 -11.28
N ARG A 170 -7.74 6.68 -10.65
CA ARG A 170 -9.07 6.64 -11.26
C ARG A 170 -9.34 8.01 -11.88
N LEU A 171 -9.27 8.06 -13.22
CA LEU A 171 -9.46 9.27 -14.03
C LEU A 171 -10.95 9.56 -14.30
N LYS A 172 -11.76 8.50 -14.41
CA LYS A 172 -13.21 8.57 -14.61
C LYS A 172 -13.92 7.47 -13.83
N PRO A 173 -14.95 7.77 -13.02
CA PRO A 173 -15.71 6.74 -12.33
C PRO A 173 -16.47 5.84 -13.31
N TYR A 174 -16.82 4.63 -12.88
CA TYR A 174 -17.65 3.73 -13.68
C TYR A 174 -19.07 4.29 -13.82
N LEU A 175 -19.65 4.72 -12.71
CA LEU A 175 -20.92 5.44 -12.63
C LEU A 175 -20.72 6.74 -11.84
N PRO A 176 -21.35 7.86 -12.25
CA PRO A 176 -21.31 9.09 -11.45
C PRO A 176 -21.83 8.85 -10.03
N GLY A 177 -21.07 9.30 -9.02
CA GLY A 177 -21.43 9.14 -7.61
C GLY A 177 -21.22 7.74 -7.04
N ASP A 178 -20.58 6.84 -7.79
CA ASP A 178 -20.19 5.52 -7.30
C ASP A 178 -18.83 5.57 -6.59
N PHE A 179 -18.83 5.09 -5.35
CA PHE A 179 -17.67 5.04 -4.47
C PHE A 179 -17.62 3.65 -3.86
N TYR A 180 -16.93 2.74 -4.55
CA TYR A 180 -16.79 1.38 -4.10
C TYR A 180 -15.33 0.94 -4.19
N ASP A 181 -14.80 0.53 -3.04
CA ASP A 181 -13.61 -0.30 -2.96
C ASP A 181 -13.85 -1.36 -1.88
N SER A 182 -13.21 -2.51 -2.04
CA SER A 182 -13.23 -3.57 -1.06
C SER A 182 -11.80 -3.91 -0.64
N TRP A 183 -11.65 -4.33 0.61
CA TRP A 183 -10.38 -4.73 1.19
C TRP A 183 -10.62 -5.92 2.10
N SER A 184 -9.76 -6.93 2.01
CA SER A 184 -9.71 -8.00 2.99
C SER A 184 -8.47 -7.79 3.85
N VAL A 185 -8.67 -7.59 5.15
CA VAL A 185 -7.56 -7.41 6.12
C VAL A 185 -6.76 -8.72 6.28
N THR A 186 -7.33 -9.85 5.83
CA THR A 186 -6.62 -11.13 5.74
C THR A 186 -6.48 -11.55 4.28
N THR A 187 -5.26 -11.91 3.87
CA THR A 187 -4.95 -12.31 2.49
C THR A 187 -5.21 -13.81 2.23
N GLY A 188 -5.84 -14.50 3.19
CA GLY A 188 -5.96 -15.96 3.20
C GLY A 188 -4.66 -16.69 3.57
N ARG A 189 -3.59 -15.96 3.89
CA ARG A 189 -2.29 -16.46 4.34
C ARG A 189 -1.81 -15.67 5.56
N THR A 190 -0.75 -16.14 6.22
CA THR A 190 -0.16 -15.39 7.32
C THR A 190 0.22 -13.99 6.87
N THR A 191 -0.29 -13.01 7.59
CA THR A 191 -0.08 -11.59 7.35
C THR A 191 0.38 -10.93 8.64
N ARG A 192 1.64 -10.45 8.66
CA ARG A 192 2.26 -9.87 9.86
C ARG A 192 1.77 -8.47 10.15
N ARG A 193 1.51 -7.69 9.09
CA ARG A 193 0.93 -6.35 9.18
C ARG A 193 0.01 -6.11 7.99
N SER A 194 -1.26 -5.86 8.27
CA SER A 194 -2.18 -5.29 7.30
C SER A 194 -2.52 -3.86 7.71
N ARG A 195 -2.59 -2.94 6.75
CA ARG A 195 -3.03 -1.57 6.99
C ARG A 195 -3.88 -1.09 5.83
N PHE A 196 -5.01 -0.51 6.16
CA PHE A 196 -5.93 0.07 5.20
C PHE A 196 -6.28 1.50 5.62
N ILE A 197 -6.05 2.46 4.73
CA ILE A 197 -6.35 3.87 4.94
C ILE A 197 -7.28 4.32 3.82
N VAL A 198 -8.38 4.98 4.20
CA VAL A 198 -9.34 5.57 3.28
C VAL A 198 -9.44 7.06 3.58
N ASP A 199 -9.02 7.89 2.61
CA ASP A 199 -9.15 9.35 2.62
C ASP A 199 -10.32 9.74 1.71
N VAL A 200 -11.34 10.34 2.30
CA VAL A 200 -12.55 10.78 1.60
C VAL A 200 -12.82 12.26 1.93
N PRO A 201 -13.46 13.01 1.02
CA PRO A 201 -13.84 14.38 1.31
C PRO A 201 -14.75 14.44 2.54
N ALA A 202 -14.56 15.43 3.42
CA ALA A 202 -15.39 15.58 4.62
C ALA A 202 -16.89 15.76 4.32
N SER A 203 -17.23 16.19 3.11
CA SER A 203 -18.61 16.33 2.63
C SER A 203 -19.24 15.02 2.16
N MET A 204 -18.46 13.93 2.07
CA MET A 204 -18.94 12.64 1.61
C MET A 204 -19.67 11.92 2.75
N THR A 205 -20.84 11.37 2.44
CA THR A 205 -21.60 10.52 3.38
C THR A 205 -21.53 9.07 2.89
N PRO A 206 -20.72 8.21 3.52
CA PRO A 206 -20.72 6.79 3.22
C PRO A 206 -22.12 6.21 3.43
N LYS A 207 -22.60 5.39 2.49
CA LYS A 207 -23.87 4.65 2.61
C LYS A 207 -23.61 3.19 2.88
#